data_AF-A0A1H8DS55-F1
#
_entry.id   AF-A0A1H8DS55-F1
#
_cell.length_a   1.000
_cell.length_b   1.000
_cell.length_c   1.000
_cell.angle_alpha   90.00
_cell.angle_beta   90.00
_cell.angle_gamma   90.00
#
_symmetry.space_group_name_H-M   'P 1'
#
loop_
_entity.id
_entity.type
_entity.pdbx_description
1 polymer ?
#
loop_
_entity_poly.entity_id
_entity_poly.type
_entity_poly.pdbx_seq_one_letter_code
_entity_poly.pdbx_strand_id
1 'polypeptide(L)'
;MSLQEKYCIIKTIKHAFSSKVDITVDFGMEINFSKEFETVEKFTSVVDALNYMSAQGWELVNSISSGTILELHHIMKKRSTE
;
A
#
# COMPACT_ATOMS: atom_id res chain seq x y z
N MET A 1 -18.36 -18.05 -8.70
CA MET A 1 -17.53 -16.94 -8.22
C MET A 1 -16.43 -17.51 -7.35
N SER A 2 -15.19 -17.51 -7.82
CA SER A 2 -14.05 -17.84 -6.96
C SER A 2 -13.71 -16.61 -6.13
N LEU A 3 -13.54 -16.80 -4.82
CA LEU A 3 -12.99 -15.76 -3.94
C LEU A 3 -11.50 -15.68 -4.23
N GLN A 4 -11.06 -14.61 -4.88
CA GLN A 4 -9.63 -14.33 -5.04
C GLN A 4 -9.20 -13.28 -4.03
N GLU A 5 -8.12 -13.56 -3.31
CA GLU A 5 -7.47 -12.60 -2.44
C GLU A 5 -6.39 -11.86 -3.23
N LYS A 6 -6.48 -10.53 -3.25
CA LYS A 6 -5.46 -9.65 -3.84
C LYS A 6 -4.61 -9.08 -2.71
N TYR A 7 -3.31 -9.02 -2.93
CA TYR A 7 -2.36 -8.49 -1.97
C TYR A 7 -1.64 -7.28 -2.57
N CYS A 8 -1.29 -6.32 -1.72
CA CYS A 8 -0.40 -5.22 -2.09
C CYS A 8 0.47 -4.79 -0.92
N ILE A 9 1.57 -4.11 -1.24
CA ILE A 9 2.51 -3.57 -0.29
C ILE A 9 2.45 -2.05 -0.39
N ILE A 10 2.12 -1.39 0.71
CA ILE A 10 2.27 0.05 0.88
C ILE A 10 3.67 0.29 1.42
N LYS A 11 4.57 0.78 0.56
CA LYS A 11 5.90 1.24 0.97
C LYS A 11 5.78 2.67 1.45
N THR A 12 6.19 2.93 2.69
CA THR A 12 6.21 4.27 3.27
C THR A 12 7.65 4.69 3.47
N ILE A 13 8.05 5.80 2.86
CA ILE A 13 9.38 6.38 3.04
C ILE A 13 9.20 7.69 3.80
N LYS A 14 9.72 7.74 5.02
CA LYS A 14 9.75 8.96 5.83
C LYS A 14 10.97 9.79 5.46
N HIS A 15 10.75 11.06 5.14
CA HIS A 15 11.84 12.02 5.01
C HIS A 15 12.33 12.43 6.39
N ALA A 16 13.63 12.33 6.64
CA ALA A 16 14.25 12.56 7.96
C ALA A 16 13.94 13.94 8.58
N PHE A 17 13.41 14.89 7.80
CA PHE A 17 13.09 16.27 8.22
C PHE A 17 11.73 16.77 7.74
N SER A 18 10.82 15.90 7.28
CA SER A 18 9.47 16.31 6.83
C SER A 18 8.40 15.38 7.40
N SER A 19 7.21 15.93 7.66
CA SER A 19 6.01 15.14 7.95
C SER A 19 5.49 14.40 6.72
N LYS A 20 5.94 14.80 5.52
CA LYS A 20 5.54 14.16 4.25
C LYS A 20 6.04 12.73 4.18
N VAL A 21 5.17 11.84 3.70
CA VAL A 21 5.48 10.43 3.50
C VAL A 21 5.21 10.09 2.05
N ASP A 22 6.21 9.54 1.36
CA ASP A 22 5.98 8.98 0.05
C ASP A 22 5.39 7.58 0.20
N ILE A 23 4.24 7.36 -0.43
CA ILE A 23 3.52 6.09 -0.40
C ILE A 23 3.46 5.53 -1.81
N THR A 24 3.95 4.29 -1.93
CA THR A 24 3.88 3.53 -3.18
C THR A 24 3.17 2.23 -2.91
N VAL A 25 2.16 1.92 -3.72
CA VAL A 25 1.43 0.65 -3.66
C VAL A 25 2.01 -0.29 -4.70
N ASP A 26 2.51 -1.43 -4.26
CA ASP A 26 3.15 -2.46 -5.09
C ASP A 26 2.32 -3.75 -4.99
N PHE A 27 1.76 -4.21 -6.12
CA PHE A 27 0.91 -5.40 -6.19
C PHE A 27 1.67 -6.70 -6.48
N GLY A 28 2.98 -6.64 -6.74
CA GLY A 28 3.84 -7.82 -6.96
C GLY A 28 3.54 -8.62 -8.24
N MET A 29 4.32 -8.38 -9.29
CA MET A 29 4.41 -9.07 -10.60
C MET A 29 3.15 -9.26 -11.47
N GLU A 30 3.42 -9.30 -12.77
CA GLU A 30 2.54 -9.13 -13.94
C GLU A 30 1.26 -9.96 -13.91
N ILE A 31 0.19 -9.34 -13.44
CA ILE A 31 -1.12 -9.62 -14.00
C ILE A 31 -1.34 -8.53 -15.03
N ASN A 32 -1.74 -8.89 -16.26
CA ASN A 32 -2.09 -7.99 -17.36
C ASN A 32 -3.26 -7.05 -16.99
N PHE A 33 -3.11 -6.21 -15.97
CA PHE A 33 -3.97 -5.10 -15.62
C PHE A 33 -3.42 -3.89 -16.33
N SER A 34 -3.95 -3.66 -17.52
CA SER A 34 -3.80 -2.45 -18.30
C SER A 34 -3.69 -1.18 -17.43
N LYS A 35 -2.49 -0.62 -17.30
CA LYS A 35 -2.25 0.84 -17.13
C LYS A 35 -2.85 1.59 -15.92
N GLU A 36 -3.34 0.94 -14.89
CA GLU A 36 -3.79 1.60 -13.65
C GLU A 36 -3.24 0.75 -12.50
N PHE A 37 -2.37 1.18 -11.58
CA PHE A 37 -2.35 2.39 -10.79
C PHE A 37 -0.92 2.60 -10.26
N GLU A 38 -0.12 3.44 -10.92
CA GLU A 38 0.86 4.25 -10.19
C GLU A 38 0.17 5.56 -9.74
N THR A 39 -0.92 5.44 -8.99
CA THR A 39 -1.44 6.62 -8.30
C THR A 39 -0.58 6.78 -7.07
N VAL A 40 0.55 7.49 -7.25
CA VAL A 40 1.36 7.99 -6.15
C VAL A 40 0.56 9.10 -5.47
N GLU A 41 -0.41 8.70 -4.65
CA GLU A 41 -1.12 9.62 -3.79
C GLU A 41 -0.17 10.07 -2.68
N LYS A 42 0.07 11.38 -2.62
CA LYS A 42 0.97 11.99 -1.62
C LYS A 42 0.20 12.23 -0.35
N PHE A 43 0.37 11.37 0.63
CA PHE A 43 -0.22 11.57 1.95
C PHE A 43 0.73 12.34 2.87
N THR A 44 0.15 13.16 3.72
CA THR A 44 0.89 13.89 4.76
C THR A 44 1.13 13.04 6.00
N SER A 45 0.51 11.86 6.11
CA SER A 45 0.74 10.92 7.20
C SER A 45 0.48 9.48 6.77
N VAL A 46 1.17 8.54 7.43
CA VAL A 46 0.92 7.09 7.25
C VAL A 46 -0.52 6.72 7.63
N VAL A 47 -1.07 7.39 8.64
CA VAL A 47 -2.44 7.14 9.13
C VAL A 47 -3.47 7.49 8.07
N ASP A 48 -3.32 8.63 7.39
CA ASP A 48 -4.22 9.04 6.31
C ASP A 48 -4.20 8.03 5.15
N ALA A 49 -3.02 7.50 4.83
CA ALA A 49 -2.83 6.49 3.79
C ALA A 49 -3.52 5.16 4.14
N LEU A 50 -3.34 4.69 5.37
CA LEU A 50 -3.97 3.46 5.85
C LEU A 50 -5.49 3.62 5.94
N ASN A 51 -5.99 4.77 6.39
CA ASN A 51 -7.42 5.08 6.43
C ASN A 51 -8.02 5.10 5.02
N TYR A 52 -7.33 5.73 4.06
CA TYR A 52 -7.75 5.76 2.66
C TYR A 52 -7.85 4.35 2.06
N MET A 53 -6.82 3.52 2.30
CA MET A 53 -6.81 2.13 1.84
C MET A 53 -7.91 1.29 2.50
N SER A 54 -8.12 1.49 3.81
CA SER A 54 -9.21 0.84 4.55
C SER A 54 -10.60 1.23 4.03
N ALA A 55 -10.81 2.50 3.69
CA ALA A 55 -12.06 2.98 3.08
C ALA A 55 -12.34 2.33 1.71
N GLN A 56 -11.30 1.88 1.00
CA GLN A 56 -11.42 1.12 -0.24
C GLN A 56 -11.60 -0.39 -0.04
N GLY A 57 -11.68 -0.86 1.21
CA GLY A 57 -11.85 -2.28 1.53
C GLY A 57 -10.54 -3.09 1.56
N TRP A 58 -9.39 -2.42 1.66
CA TRP A 58 -8.13 -3.09 1.97
C TRP A 58 -7.98 -3.31 3.48
N GLU A 59 -7.54 -4.50 3.88
CA GLU A 59 -7.29 -4.90 5.25
C GLU A 59 -5.79 -5.00 5.49
N LEU A 60 -5.29 -4.38 6.56
CA LEU A 60 -3.89 -4.52 6.96
C LEU A 60 -3.63 -5.94 7.49
N VAL A 61 -2.68 -6.64 6.86
CA VAL A 61 -2.28 -8.00 7.25
C VAL A 61 -1.07 -7.94 8.16
N ASN A 62 -0.05 -7.17 7.78
CA ASN A 62 1.20 -7.09 8.52
C ASN A 62 1.93 -5.79 8.23
N SER A 63 2.85 -5.40 9.11
CA SER A 63 3.77 -4.29 8.93
C SER A 63 5.20 -4.73 9.25
N ILE A 64 6.12 -4.53 8.32
CA ILE A 64 7.51 -4.97 8.42
C ILE A 64 8.42 -3.76 8.22
N SER A 65 9.32 -3.52 9.17
CA SER A 65 10.38 -2.54 8.97
C SER A 65 11.35 -3.08 7.92
N SER A 66 11.62 -2.29 6.88
CA SER A 66 12.72 -2.57 5.98
C SER A 66 14.04 -2.50 6.75
N GLY A 67 15.12 -3.04 6.21
CA GLY A 67 16.47 -2.91 6.79
C GLY A 67 16.91 -1.45 6.95
N THR A 68 16.21 -0.52 6.29
CA THR A 68 16.38 0.93 6.41
C THR A 68 15.42 1.51 7.44
N ILE A 69 15.93 2.25 8.44
CA ILE A 69 15.16 2.85 9.56
C ILE A 69 13.98 3.74 9.09
N LEU A 70 14.08 4.30 7.89
CA LEU A 70 13.10 5.26 7.35
C LEU A 70 12.06 4.63 6.42
N GLU A 71 12.15 3.33 6.16
CA GLU A 71 11.27 2.62 5.24
C GLU A 71 10.47 1.55 5.98
N LEU A 72 9.15 1.62 5.86
CA LEU A 72 8.22 0.68 6.46
C LEU A 72 7.28 0.13 5.38
N HIS A 73 7.12 -1.19 5.35
CA HIS A 73 6.27 -1.89 4.40
C HIS A 73 5.01 -2.37 5.11
N HIS A 74 3.84 -1.94 4.64
CA HIS A 74 2.56 -2.45 5.11
C HIS A 74 1.96 -3.38 4.07
N ILE A 75 1.75 -4.64 4.44
CA ILE A 75 1.12 -5.64 3.60
C ILE A 75 -0.38 -5.54 3.81
N MET A 76 -1.12 -5.30 2.72
CA MET A 76 -2.56 -5.20 2.71
C MET A 76 -3.16 -6.33 1.87
N LYS A 77 -4.39 -6.73 2.19
CA LYS A 77 -5.17 -7.67 1.39
C LYS A 77 -6.56 -7.11 1.09
N LYS A 78 -7.15 -7.50 -0.02
CA LYS A 78 -8.54 -7.19 -0.38
C LYS A 78 -9.20 -8.40 -1.02
N ARG A 79 -10.44 -8.66 -0.65
CA ARG A 79 -11.26 -9.68 -1.33
C ARG A 79 -11.78 -9.11 -2.63
N SER A 80 -11.52 -9.79 -3.74
CA SER A 80 -12.08 -9.47 -5.05
C SER A 80 -13.10 -10.54 -5.41
N THR A 81 -14.32 -10.12 -5.70
CA THR A 81 -15.28 -10.94 -6.45
C THR A 81 -15.12 -10.58 -7.92
N GLU A 82 -14.57 -11.49 -8.71
CA GLU A 82 -14.70 -11.49 -10.18
C GLU A 82 -15.96 -12.27 -10.59
#